data_AF-A0A2M7RZI8-F1
#
_entry.id   AF-A0A2M7RZI8-F1
#
_cell.length_a   1.000
_cell.length_b   1.000
_cell.length_c   1.000
_cell.angle_alpha   90.00
_cell.angle_beta   90.00
_cell.angle_gamma   90.00
#
_symmetry.space_group_name_H-M   'P 1'
#
loop_
_entity.id
_entity.type
_entity.pdbx_description
1 polymer ?
#
loop_
_entity_poly.entity_id
_entity_poly.type
_entity_poly.pdbx_seq_one_letter_code
_entity_poly.pdbx_strand_id
1 'polypeptide(L)' 'PEGEEKDLFFHSNALVDVQFNELREGDAVTFESERSPKGMNAVNVRRA' A
#
# COMPACT_ATOMS: atom_id res chain seq x y z
N PRO A 1 -18.39 -10.26 -9.86
CA PRO A 1 -18.27 -9.25 -8.80
C PRO A 1 -16.85 -8.68 -8.82
N GLU A 2 -16.67 -7.62 -9.60
CA GLU A 2 -15.47 -6.81 -9.60
C GLU A 2 -15.41 -6.02 -8.29
N GLY A 3 -14.26 -6.05 -7.61
CA GLY A 3 -13.95 -5.07 -6.59
C GLY A 3 -14.42 -5.38 -5.16
N GLU A 4 -14.28 -6.62 -4.68
CA GLU A 4 -13.76 -6.69 -3.30
C GLU A 4 -12.35 -6.13 -3.39
N GLU A 5 -12.22 -4.82 -3.13
CA GLU A 5 -10.93 -4.20 -2.82
C GLU A 5 -10.36 -5.04 -1.68
N LYS A 6 -9.46 -5.97 -2.03
CA LYS A 6 -8.79 -6.77 -1.03
C LYS A 6 -7.94 -5.80 -0.23
N ASP A 7 -8.19 -5.75 1.07
CA ASP A 7 -7.31 -5.03 1.98
C ASP A 7 -5.88 -5.53 1.78
N LEU A 8 -5.03 -4.65 1.26
CA LEU A 8 -3.61 -4.92 1.07
C LEU A 8 -2.84 -4.28 2.21
N PHE A 9 -1.94 -5.05 2.81
CA PHE A 9 -1.00 -4.56 3.80
C PHE A 9 0.26 -4.05 3.09
N PHE A 10 0.89 -3.03 3.66
CA PHE A 10 2.25 -2.62 3.32
C PHE A 10 3.08 -2.49 4.60
N HIS A 11 4.39 -2.70 4.49
CA HIS A 11 5.33 -2.41 5.57
C HIS A 11 5.84 -0.97 5.39
N SER A 12 6.26 -0.28 6.47
CA SER A 12 6.77 1.10 6.38
C SER A 12 7.92 1.26 5.38
N ASN A 13 8.73 0.22 5.21
CA ASN A 13 9.84 0.18 4.24
C ASN A 13 9.38 0.20 2.76
N ALA A 14 8.10 0.00 2.49
CA ALA A 14 7.53 0.09 1.15
C ALA A 14 7.19 1.52 0.75
N LEU A 15 7.25 2.48 1.69
CA LEU A 15 6.97 3.89 1.42
C LEU A 15 8.12 4.52 0.63
N VAL A 16 7.76 5.30 -0.37
CA VAL A 16 8.70 6.05 -1.20
C VAL A 16 8.31 7.52 -1.15
N ASP A 17 9.29 8.38 -0.85
CA ASP A 17 9.14 9.84 -0.76
C ASP A 17 8.10 10.36 0.25
N VAL A 18 7.59 9.49 1.13
CA VAL A 18 6.65 9.82 2.20
C VAL A 18 6.98 9.01 3.46
N GLN A 19 6.78 9.60 4.64
CA GLN A 19 6.91 8.90 5.91
C GLN A 19 5.57 8.35 6.38
N PHE A 20 5.60 7.25 7.16
CA PHE A 20 4.37 6.58 7.60
C PHE A 20 3.45 7.50 8.41
N ASN A 21 4.02 8.37 9.24
CA ASN A 21 3.27 9.33 10.07
C ASN A 21 2.68 10.51 9.29
N GLU A 22 3.03 10.66 8.00
CA GLU A 22 2.47 11.69 7.12
C GLU A 22 1.22 11.20 6.38
N LEU A 23 1.04 9.87 6.27
CA LEU A 23 -0.17 9.27 5.73
C LEU A 23 -1.33 9.36 6.74
N ARG A 24 -2.51 9.63 6.22
CA ARG A 24 -3.76 9.69 6.99
C ARG A 24 -4.83 8.84 6.34
N GLU A 25 -5.80 8.40 7.13
CA GLU A 25 -7.01 7.77 6.61
C GLU A 25 -7.67 8.69 5.58
N GLY A 26 -8.03 8.11 4.43
CA GLY A 26 -8.60 8.85 3.30
C GLY A 26 -7.58 9.44 2.31
N ASP A 27 -6.27 9.38 2.58
CA ASP A 27 -5.28 9.76 1.57
C ASP A 27 -5.31 8.79 0.39
N ALA A 28 -5.36 9.34 -0.82
CA ALA A 28 -5.16 8.56 -2.03
C ALA A 28 -3.69 8.17 -2.17
N VAL A 29 -3.44 6.92 -2.51
CA VAL A 29 -2.10 6.37 -2.70
C VAL A 29 -2.03 5.58 -4.01
N THR A 30 -0.82 5.51 -4.56
CA THR A 30 -0.46 4.59 -5.63
C THR A 30 0.49 3.54 -5.09
N PHE A 31 0.39 2.32 -5.61
CA PHE A 31 1.22 1.20 -5.19
C PHE A 31 1.29 0.15 -6.31
N GLU A 32 2.27 -0.74 -6.18
CA GLU A 32 2.35 -1.99 -6.94
C GLU A 32 2.00 -3.15 -6.01
N SER A 33 1.46 -4.25 -6.53
CA SER A 33 1.15 -5.44 -5.74
C SER A 33 2.17 -6.55 -5.97
N GLU A 34 2.69 -7.15 -4.91
CA GLU A 34 3.61 -8.28 -4.96
C GLU A 34 3.10 -9.45 -4.09
N ARG A 35 3.45 -10.70 -4.46
CA ARG A 35 3.15 -11.90 -3.67
C ARG A 35 4.36 -12.27 -2.80
N SER A 36 4.16 -12.28 -1.48
CA SER A 36 5.13 -12.76 -0.50
C SER A 36 4.67 -14.09 0.16
N PRO A 37 5.51 -14.74 0.98
CA PRO A 37 5.08 -15.87 1.81
C PRO A 37 3.92 -15.55 2.76
N LYS A 38 3.69 -14.27 3.09
CA LYS A 38 2.59 -13.80 3.95
C LYS A 38 1.32 -13.43 3.17
N GLY A 39 1.31 -13.61 1.85
CA GLY A 39 0.21 -13.20 0.97
C GLY A 39 0.56 -11.97 0.13
N MET A 40 -0.48 -11.37 -0.47
CA MET A 40 -0.34 -10.18 -1.31
C MET A 40 -0.05 -8.96 -0.44
N ASN A 41 0.91 -8.13 -0.87
CA ASN A 41 1.24 -6.88 -0.20
C ASN A 41 1.43 -5.75 -1.21
N ALA A 42 1.21 -4.52 -0.77
CA ALA A 42 1.52 -3.32 -1.52
C ALA A 42 3.00 -2.96 -1.34
N VAL A 43 3.67 -2.62 -2.43
CA VAL A 43 5.06 -2.15 -2.51
C VAL A 43 5.14 -0.84 -3.28
N ASN A 44 6.25 -0.11 -3.16
CA ASN A 44 6.46 1.16 -3.85
C ASN A 44 5.32 2.18 -3.60
N VAL A 45 4.85 2.24 -2.35
CA VAL A 45 3.69 3.03 -1.94
C VAL A 45 4.05 4.51 -1.91
N ARG A 46 3.29 5.32 -2.64
CA ARG A 46 3.45 6.77 -2.74
C ARG A 46 2.11 7.45 -2.55
N ARG A 47 2.11 8.64 -1.96
CA ARG A 47 0.93 9.52 -2.01
C ARG A 47 0.64 9.89 -3.47
N ALA A 48 -0.63 9.80 -3.87
CA ALA A 48 -1.06 10.11 -5.24
C ALA A 48 -0.97 11.62 -5.53
#